data_AF-A0A8S2SY13-F1
#
_entry.id   AF-A0A8S2SY13-F1
#
_cell.length_a   1.000
_cell.length_b   1.000
_cell.length_c   1.000
_cell.angle_alpha   90.00
_cell.angle_beta   90.00
_cell.angle_gamma   90.00
#
_symmetry.space_group_name_H-M   'P 1'
#
loop_
_entity.id
_entity.type
_entity.pdbx_description
1 polymer ?
#
loop_
_entity_poly.entity_id
_entity_poly.type
_entity_poly.pdbx_seq_one_letter_code
_entity_poly.pdbx_strand_id
1 'polypeptide(L)' 'FCLVELNILLFAIEVCEENGQRRLAINPDRTSQYYRIAKRTRGFFLAGSSEEAS' A
#
# COMPACT_ATOMS: atom_id res chain seq x y z
N PHE A 1 7.76 -8.03 4.65
CA PHE A 1 8.00 -8.65 3.34
C PHE A 1 8.63 -7.66 2.38
N CYS A 2 7.94 -6.62 1.91
CA CYS A 2 8.46 -5.68 0.88
C CYS A 2 9.88 -5.14 1.15
N LEU A 3 10.14 -4.62 2.36
CA LEU A 3 11.46 -4.05 2.66
C LEU A 3 12.56 -5.11 2.78
N VAL A 4 12.26 -6.27 3.37
CA VAL A 4 13.26 -7.30 3.70
C VAL A 4 13.58 -8.19 2.50
N GLU A 5 12.56 -8.59 1.75
CA GLU A 5 12.68 -9.59 0.68
C GLU A 5 12.84 -8.94 -0.71
N LEU A 6 12.24 -7.76 -0.90
CA LEU A 6 12.20 -7.08 -2.21
C LEU A 6 13.01 -5.78 -2.21
N ASN A 7 13.55 -5.35 -1.07
CA ASN A 7 14.28 -4.08 -0.91
C ASN A 7 13.52 -2.83 -1.39
N ILE A 8 12.18 -2.87 -1.32
CA ILE A 8 11.30 -1.73 -1.66
C ILE A 8 10.48 -1.31 -0.44
N LEU A 9 10.38 0.00 -0.23
CA LEU A 9 9.66 0.55 0.92
C LEU A 9 8.22 0.89 0.53
N LEU A 10 7.26 0.06 0.99
CA LEU A 10 5.84 0.40 0.95
C LEU A 10 5.56 1.51 1.97
N PHE A 11 5.08 2.67 1.52
CA PHE A 11 4.78 3.80 2.42
C PHE A 11 3.30 4.16 2.49
N ALA A 12 2.51 3.83 1.47
CA ALA A 12 1.08 4.10 1.45
C ALA A 12 0.30 3.08 0.61
N ILE A 13 -1.01 3.00 0.85
CA ILE A 13 -1.94 2.19 0.06
C ILE A 13 -3.19 2.99 -0.31
N GLU A 14 -3.80 2.66 -1.44
CA GLU A 14 -5.14 3.12 -1.79
C GLU A 14 -6.19 2.29 -1.04
N VAL A 15 -7.10 2.97 -0.35
CA VAL A 15 -8.21 2.38 0.39
C VAL A 15 -9.50 2.86 -0.25
N CYS A 16 -10.38 1.92 -0.58
CA CYS A 16 -11.72 2.23 -1.06
C CYS A 16 -12.68 2.21 0.12
N GLU A 17 -13.28 3.35 0.42
CA GLU A 17 -14.34 3.44 1.43
C GLU A 17 -15.66 2.89 0.88
N GLU A 18 -16.61 2.59 1.77
CA GLU A 18 -17.92 2.02 1.43
C GLU A 18 -18.75 2.95 0.51
N ASN A 19 -18.52 4.26 0.60
CA ASN A 19 -19.14 5.27 -0.26
C ASN A 19 -18.50 5.37 -1.67
N GLY A 20 -17.52 4.51 -1.98
CA GLY A 20 -16.79 4.52 -3.25
C GLY A 20 -15.67 5.57 -3.35
N GLN A 21 -15.45 6.38 -2.31
CA GLN A 21 -14.30 7.29 -2.26
C GLN A 21 -13.00 6.51 -2.11
N ARG A 22 -11.98 6.98 -2.81
CA ARG A 22 -10.61 6.44 -2.71
C ARG A 22 -9.78 7.39 -1.88
N ARG A 23 -9.11 6.85 -0.87
CA ARG A 23 -8.19 7.60 -0.01
C ARG A 23 -6.82 6.98 -0.01
N LEU A 24 -5.81 7.82 0.04
CA LEU A 24 -4.44 7.39 0.27
C LEU A 24 -4.21 7.28 1.78
N ALA A 25 -3.99 6.07 2.27
CA ALA A 25 -3.61 5.84 3.65
C ALA A 25 -2.08 5.71 3.73
N ILE A 26 -1.44 6.65 4.42
CA ILE A 26 0.01 6.68 4.63
C ILE A 26 0.33 5.87 5.89
N ASN A 27 1.15 4.84 5.74
CA ASN A 27 1.55 3.90 6.78
C ASN A 27 0.39 3.53 7.74
N PRO A 28 -0.75 3.03 7.22
CA PRO A 28 -1.90 2.73 8.05
C PRO A 28 -1.55 1.66 9.09
N ASP A 29 -2.10 1.82 10.29
CA ASP A 29 -1.89 0.86 11.36
C ASP A 29 -2.51 -0.50 11.00
N ARG A 30 -1.75 -1.56 11.26
CA ARG A 30 -2.14 -2.96 11.06
C ARG A 30 -3.36 -3.39 11.89
N THR A 31 -3.64 -2.71 13.00
CA THR A 31 -4.75 -3.07 13.89
C THR A 31 -6.09 -2.55 13.37
N SER A 32 -6.07 -1.60 12.45
CA SER A 32 -7.28 -1.09 11.83
C SER A 32 -7.84 -2.09 10.84
N GLN A 33 -9.02 -2.61 11.17
CA GLN A 33 -9.82 -3.43 10.27
C GLN A 33 -10.21 -2.70 8.96
N TYR A 34 -10.17 -1.36 8.95
CA TYR A 34 -10.41 -0.54 7.77
C TYR A 34 -9.26 -0.53 6.76
N TYR A 35 -8.04 -0.91 7.16
CA TYR A 35 -6.84 -0.79 6.33
C TYR A 35 -6.23 -2.14 5.93
N ARG A 36 -7.08 -3.17 5.83
CA ARG A 36 -6.66 -4.45 5.26
C ARG A 36 -6.39 -4.30 3.76
N ILE A 37 -5.27 -4.86 3.30
CA ILE A 37 -4.93 -4.88 1.87
C ILE A 37 -5.91 -5.81 1.16
N ALA A 38 -6.79 -5.25 0.34
CA ALA A 38 -7.75 -5.98 -0.46
C ALA A 38 -7.13 -6.44 -1.79
N LYS A 39 -7.81 -7.34 -2.51
CA LYS A 39 -7.37 -7.74 -3.85
C LYS A 39 -7.37 -6.51 -4.77
N ARG A 40 -6.28 -6.30 -5.52
CA ARG A 40 -6.06 -5.15 -6.41
C ARG A 40 -5.91 -3.79 -5.70
N THR A 41 -5.58 -3.76 -4.41
CA THR A 41 -5.14 -2.53 -3.75
C THR A 41 -3.87 -1.99 -4.41
N ARG A 42 -3.86 -0.70 -4.72
CA ARG A 42 -2.64 -0.01 -5.20
C ARG A 42 -1.72 0.27 -4.01
N GLY A 43 -0.49 -0.21 -4.09
CA GLY A 43 0.58 0.15 -3.17
C GLY A 43 1.44 1.26 -3.75
N PHE A 44 1.91 2.15 -2.88
CA PHE A 44 2.84 3.22 -3.24
C PHE A 44 4.18 2.93 -2.58
N PHE A 45 5.21 2.81 -3.40
CA PHE A 45 6.53 2.33 -2.99
C PHE A 45 7.60 3.39 -3.27
N LEU A 46 8.63 3.42 -2.42
CA LEU A 46 9.93 3.99 -2.76
C LEU A 46 10.84 2.83 -3.16
N ALA A 47 11.39 2.93 -4.38
CA ALA A 47 12.22 1.92 -5.02
C ALA A 47 13.37 2.60 -5.78
N GLY A 48 14.39 1.84 -6.15
CA GLY A 48 15.53 2.35 -6.93
C GLY A 48 15.17 2.63 -8.39
N SER A 49 14.15 1.93 -8.92
CA SER A 49 13.60 2.18 -10.25
C SER A 49 12.10 1.82 -10.33
N SER A 50 11.45 2.15 -11.46
CA SER A 50 10.06 1.78 -11.72
C SER A 50 9.85 0.27 -11.87
N GLU A 51 10.83 -0.42 -12.43
CA GLU A 51 10.77 -1.85 -12.76
C GLU A 51 10.74 -2.72 -11.49
N GLU A 52 11.41 -2.28 -10.43
CA GLU A 52 11.39 -2.97 -9.12
C GLU A 52 10.02 -2.97 -8.45
N ALA A 53 9.16 -1.99 -8.78
CA ALA A 53 7.83 -1.81 -8.20
C ALA A 53 6.68 -2.30 -9.13
N SER A 54 7.02 -2.86 -10.29
CA SER A 54 6.09 -3.23 -11.37
C SER A 54 5.46 -4.62 -11.20
#